data_AF-A0A1S8WXS1-F1
#
_entry.id   AF-A0A1S8WXS1-F1
#
_cell.length_a   1.000
_cell.length_b   1.000
_cell.length_c   1.000
_cell.angle_alpha   90.00
_cell.angle_beta   90.00
_cell.angle_gamma   90.00
#
_symmetry.space_group_name_H-M   'P 1'
#
loop_
_entity.id
_entity.type
_entity.pdbx_description
1 polymer ?
#
loop_
_entity_poly.entity_id
_entity_poly.type
_entity_poly.pdbx_seq_one_letter_code
_entity_poly.pdbx_strand_id
1 'polypeptide(L)'
;MVAPVEDLSRPSEDIDRLALRISLADDDEQFEKVVQKSLVCILKYLAIYEEHRKKLMELLGDVTRRLKCRPNIQIPVHELFVTYNDSSNLVFLINFSHMYIRLGYPRLPFLQQVKLLPVLFASLTDGKPVCQRDA
;
A
#
# COMPACT_ATOMS: atom_id res chain seq x y z
N MET A 1 -9.00 -34.90 12.41
CA MET A 1 -8.80 -34.61 10.98
C MET A 1 -8.40 -33.14 10.90
N VAL A 2 -7.10 -32.86 10.93
CA VAL A 2 -6.57 -31.49 10.88
C VAL A 2 -6.26 -31.22 9.41
N ALA A 3 -6.90 -30.18 8.85
CA ALA A 3 -6.64 -29.75 7.48
C ALA A 3 -5.14 -29.40 7.33
N PRO A 4 -4.53 -29.63 6.16
CA PRO A 4 -3.14 -29.27 5.96
C PRO A 4 -3.04 -27.75 6.03
N VAL A 5 -2.18 -27.27 6.92
CA VAL A 5 -1.73 -25.87 6.94
C VAL A 5 -1.08 -25.66 5.58
N GLU A 6 -1.76 -24.91 4.70
CA GLU A 6 -1.22 -24.54 3.41
C GLU A 6 0.18 -23.97 3.62
N ASP A 7 1.13 -24.54 2.87
CA ASP A 7 2.55 -24.21 2.87
C ASP A 7 2.70 -22.70 2.62
N LEU A 8 2.77 -21.95 3.71
CA LEU A 8 3.01 -20.52 3.72
C LEU A 8 4.44 -20.36 3.21
N SER A 9 4.59 -20.04 1.93
CA SER A 9 5.82 -19.47 1.38
C SER A 9 6.39 -18.53 2.43
N ARG A 10 7.59 -18.83 2.92
CA ARG A 10 8.17 -18.15 4.07
C ARG A 10 8.04 -16.64 3.84
N PRO A 11 7.50 -15.84 4.78
CA PRO A 11 7.28 -14.41 4.57
C PRO A 11 8.48 -13.68 3.95
N SER A 12 9.69 -14.10 4.32
CA SER A 12 10.93 -13.64 3.70
C SER A 12 10.99 -13.82 2.18
N GLU A 13 10.65 -15.01 1.66
CA GLU A 13 10.69 -15.30 0.22
C GLU A 13 9.68 -14.45 -0.56
N ASP A 14 8.50 -14.22 0.00
CA ASP A 14 7.49 -13.36 -0.63
C ASP A 14 7.94 -11.90 -0.63
N ILE A 15 8.55 -11.43 0.46
CA ILE A 15 9.13 -10.08 0.53
C ILE A 15 10.29 -9.95 -0.48
N ASP A 16 11.14 -10.96 -0.62
CA ASP A 16 12.22 -11.01 -1.61
C ASP A 16 11.69 -10.98 -3.04
N ARG A 17 10.64 -11.76 -3.34
CA ARG A 17 9.97 -11.74 -4.65
C ARG A 17 9.35 -10.38 -4.94
N LEU A 18 8.73 -9.74 -3.95
CA LEU A 18 8.17 -8.39 -4.10
C LEU A 18 9.25 -7.35 -4.37
N ALA A 19 10.34 -7.38 -3.61
CA ALA A 19 11.48 -6.49 -3.82
C ALA A 19 12.11 -6.68 -5.21
N LEU A 20 12.32 -7.93 -5.63
CA LEU A 20 12.86 -8.26 -6.94
C LEU A 20 11.96 -7.77 -8.08
N ARG A 21 10.64 -7.96 -7.97
CA ARG A 21 9.68 -7.46 -8.97
C ARG A 21 9.71 -5.94 -9.09
N ILE A 22 9.91 -5.23 -7.98
CA ILE A 22 10.04 -3.77 -7.97
C ILE A 22 11.36 -3.35 -8.62
N SER A 23 12.47 -4.04 -8.34
CA SER A 23 13.78 -3.71 -8.90
C SER A 23 13.88 -4.00 -10.39
N LEU A 24 13.20 -5.03 -10.89
CA LEU A 24 13.19 -5.43 -12.30
C LEU A 24 12.24 -4.58 -13.17
N ALA A 25 11.46 -3.68 -12.59
CA ALA A 25 10.63 -2.77 -13.36
C ALA A 25 11.49 -1.63 -13.91
N ASP A 26 11.85 -1.68 -15.19
CA ASP A 26 12.78 -0.72 -15.81
C ASP A 26 12.07 0.59 -16.17
N ASP A 27 10.84 0.51 -16.67
CA ASP A 27 10.04 1.66 -17.10
C ASP A 27 8.88 2.00 -16.13
N ASP A 28 8.16 3.07 -16.44
CA ASP A 28 7.05 3.59 -15.63
C ASP A 28 5.83 2.65 -15.68
N GLU A 29 5.54 2.05 -16.83
CA GLU A 29 4.37 1.18 -17.02
C GLU A 29 4.54 -0.14 -16.28
N GLN A 30 5.73 -0.74 -16.35
CA GLN A 30 6.09 -1.93 -15.59
C GLN A 30 6.02 -1.65 -14.08
N PHE A 31 6.59 -0.53 -13.64
CA PHE A 31 6.59 -0.19 -12.22
C PHE A 31 5.18 0.08 -11.72
N GLU A 32 4.35 0.79 -12.49
CA GLU A 32 2.94 0.99 -12.19
C GLU A 32 2.22 -0.34 -12.01
N LYS A 33 2.36 -1.28 -12.97
CA LYS A 33 1.75 -2.62 -12.88
C LYS A 33 2.19 -3.38 -11.63
N VAL A 34 3.45 -3.24 -11.22
CA VAL A 34 3.97 -3.87 -10.01
C VAL A 34 3.36 -3.22 -8.77
N VAL A 35 3.44 -1.89 -8.65
CA VAL A 35 2.93 -1.12 -7.49
C VAL A 35 1.43 -1.30 -7.31
N GLN A 36 0.65 -1.31 -8.40
CA GLN A 36 -0.79 -1.59 -8.37
C GLN A 36 -1.12 -2.92 -7.70
N LYS A 37 -0.28 -3.94 -7.89
CA LYS A 37 -0.48 -5.28 -7.33
C LYS A 37 0.16 -5.47 -5.96
N SER A 38 1.26 -4.77 -5.68
CA SER A 38 2.11 -5.07 -4.52
C SER A 38 1.94 -4.09 -3.35
N LEU A 39 1.57 -2.83 -3.58
CA LEU A 39 1.67 -1.80 -2.54
C LEU A 39 0.90 -2.18 -1.27
N VAL A 40 -0.38 -2.51 -1.40
CA VAL A 40 -1.22 -2.90 -0.26
C VAL A 40 -0.69 -4.15 0.43
N CYS A 41 -0.14 -5.11 -0.33
CA CYS A 41 0.48 -6.31 0.22
C CYS A 41 1.73 -5.99 1.05
N ILE A 42 2.60 -5.10 0.55
CA ILE A 42 3.79 -4.63 1.28
C ILE A 42 3.38 -3.93 2.58
N LEU A 43 2.33 -3.10 2.56
CA LEU A 43 1.83 -2.43 3.77
C LEU A 43 1.28 -3.44 4.79
N LYS A 44 0.56 -4.48 4.33
CA LYS A 44 0.07 -5.56 5.20
C LYS A 44 1.22 -6.33 5.84
N TYR A 45 2.22 -6.71 5.04
CA TYR A 45 3.43 -7.38 5.54
C TYR A 45 4.17 -6.52 6.55
N LEU A 46 4.29 -5.22 6.29
CA LEU A 46 4.92 -4.27 7.19
C LEU A 46 4.21 -4.21 8.55
N ALA A 47 2.87 -4.34 8.56
CA ALA A 47 2.08 -4.30 9.77
C ALA A 47 2.18 -5.59 10.60
N ILE A 48 2.24 -6.77 9.94
CA ILE A 48 2.16 -8.08 10.62
C ILE A 48 3.53 -8.73 10.92
N TYR A 49 4.57 -8.48 10.13
CA TYR A 49 5.89 -9.13 10.26
C TYR A 49 6.92 -8.17 10.86
N GLU A 50 6.96 -8.08 12.19
CA GLU A 50 7.84 -7.17 12.92
C GLU A 50 9.33 -7.38 12.59
N GLU A 51 9.73 -8.65 12.49
CA GLU A 51 11.09 -9.10 12.18
C GLU A 51 11.57 -8.63 10.80
N HIS A 52 10.64 -8.32 9.89
CA HIS A 52 10.92 -7.85 8.54
C HIS A 52 10.71 -6.34 8.34
N ARG A 53 10.30 -5.60 9.38
CA ARG A 53 9.97 -4.16 9.28
C ARG A 53 11.08 -3.32 8.67
N LYS A 54 12.33 -3.52 9.08
CA LYS A 54 13.48 -2.73 8.56
C LYS A 54 13.56 -2.83 7.03
N LYS A 55 13.55 -4.05 6.51
CA LYS A 55 13.63 -4.34 5.08
C LYS A 55 12.42 -3.81 4.32
N LEU A 56 11.22 -3.96 4.88
CA LEU A 56 9.98 -3.47 4.29
C LEU A 56 9.93 -1.93 4.26
N MET A 57 10.45 -1.26 5.29
CA MET A 57 10.59 0.19 5.33
C MET A 57 11.60 0.69 4.29
N GLU A 58 12.74 0.01 4.12
CA GLU A 58 13.71 0.32 3.06
C GLU A 58 13.06 0.18 1.67
N LEU A 59 12.37 -0.93 1.42
CA LEU A 59 11.64 -1.18 0.17
C LEU A 59 10.58 -0.09 -0.10
N LEU A 60 9.78 0.27 0.90
CA LEU A 60 8.78 1.33 0.77
C LEU A 60 9.43 2.70 0.57
N GLY A 61 10.61 2.95 1.14
CA GLY A 61 11.40 4.15 0.92
C GLY A 61 11.77 4.30 -0.56
N ASP A 62 12.21 3.23 -1.19
CA ASP A 62 12.57 3.23 -2.61
C ASP A 62 11.35 3.35 -3.52
N VAL A 63 10.26 2.64 -3.21
CA VAL A 63 8.97 2.79 -3.90
C VAL A 63 8.47 4.24 -3.80
N THR A 64 8.47 4.81 -2.59
CA THR A 64 8.02 6.20 -2.35
C THR A 64 8.87 7.19 -3.12
N ARG A 65 10.19 7.02 -3.11
CA ARG A 65 11.12 7.89 -3.83
C ARG A 65 10.82 7.89 -5.33
N ARG A 66 10.69 6.71 -5.94
CA ARG A 66 10.36 6.57 -7.36
C ARG A 66 8.99 7.17 -7.69
N LEU A 67 7.98 6.93 -6.87
CA LEU A 67 6.65 7.53 -7.03
C LEU A 67 6.69 9.06 -6.93
N LYS A 68 7.49 9.65 -6.03
CA LYS A 68 7.64 11.11 -5.90
C LYS A 68 8.33 11.73 -7.12
N CYS A 69 9.32 11.05 -7.70
CA CYS A 69 10.01 11.52 -8.91
C CYS A 69 9.17 11.38 -10.19
N ARG A 70 8.16 10.49 -10.19
CA ARG A 70 7.36 10.14 -11.37
C ARG A 70 5.87 10.37 -11.08
N PRO A 71 5.36 11.62 -11.22
CA PRO A 71 4.02 11.99 -10.77
C PRO A 71 2.88 11.35 -11.58
N ASN A 72 3.17 10.88 -12.80
CA ASN A 72 2.18 10.26 -13.68
C ASN A 72 1.83 8.82 -13.29
N ILE A 73 2.71 8.16 -12.53
CA ILE A 73 2.51 6.78 -12.09
C ILE A 73 1.37 6.71 -11.08
N GLN A 74 0.38 5.90 -11.41
CA GLN A 74 -0.79 5.60 -10.61
C GLN A 74 -0.49 4.54 -9.54
N ILE A 75 -1.28 4.56 -8.46
CA ILE A 75 -1.21 3.60 -7.36
C ILE A 75 -2.61 3.06 -7.03
N PRO A 76 -2.76 1.95 -6.28
CA PRO A 76 -4.06 1.31 -6.06
C PRO A 76 -4.89 2.07 -5.01
N VAL A 77 -5.36 3.27 -5.37
CA VAL A 77 -6.03 4.21 -4.45
C VAL A 77 -7.32 3.63 -3.89
N HIS A 78 -8.09 2.89 -4.68
CA HIS A 78 -9.32 2.25 -4.23
C HIS A 78 -9.04 1.23 -3.13
N GLU A 79 -8.07 0.34 -3.32
CA GLU A 79 -7.69 -0.71 -2.38
C GLU A 79 -7.06 -0.10 -1.11
N LEU A 80 -6.34 1.00 -1.24
CA LEU A 80 -5.85 1.77 -0.11
C LEU A 80 -7.01 2.36 0.71
N PHE A 81 -8.05 2.88 0.07
CA PHE A 81 -9.25 3.34 0.79
C PHE A 81 -9.99 2.20 1.49
N VAL A 82 -10.15 1.04 0.84
CA VAL A 82 -10.74 -0.15 1.48
C VAL A 82 -9.95 -0.51 2.73
N THR A 83 -8.62 -0.54 2.63
CA THR A 83 -7.73 -0.80 3.77
C THR A 83 -7.86 0.27 4.86
N TYR A 84 -7.98 1.54 4.47
CA TYR A 84 -8.13 2.68 5.38
C TYR A 84 -9.50 2.73 6.08
N ASN A 85 -10.56 2.19 5.46
CA ASN A 85 -11.92 2.18 6.00
C ASN A 85 -12.22 1.00 6.91
N ASP A 86 -11.44 -0.06 6.85
CA ASP A 86 -11.62 -1.22 7.70
C ASP A 86 -11.02 -0.98 9.09
N SER A 87 -11.89 -0.82 10.08
CA SER A 87 -11.56 -0.54 11.48
C SER A 87 -10.86 -1.71 12.20
N SER A 88 -10.85 -2.91 11.61
CA SER A 88 -10.11 -4.05 12.16
C SER A 88 -8.62 -4.01 11.85
N ASN A 89 -8.20 -3.15 10.90
CA ASN A 89 -6.80 -3.04 10.52
C ASN A 89 -5.95 -2.36 11.60
N LEU A 90 -4.69 -2.81 11.68
CA LEU A 90 -3.69 -2.24 12.57
C LEU A 90 -3.48 -0.75 12.26
N VAL A 91 -3.33 0.08 13.30
CA VAL A 91 -3.12 1.55 13.17
C VAL A 91 -1.96 1.87 12.22
N PHE A 92 -0.90 1.06 12.25
CA PHE A 92 0.25 1.22 11.35
C PHE A 92 -0.15 1.10 9.86
N LEU A 93 -0.96 0.09 9.53
CA LEU A 93 -1.48 -0.13 8.18
C LEU A 93 -2.42 1.01 7.75
N ILE A 94 -3.27 1.49 8.67
CA ILE A 94 -4.17 2.63 8.42
C ILE A 94 -3.37 3.90 8.09
N ASN A 95 -2.32 4.20 8.86
CA ASN A 95 -1.51 5.40 8.68
C ASN A 95 -0.76 5.39 7.33
N PHE A 96 -0.12 4.28 6.97
CA PHE A 96 0.52 4.17 5.66
C PHE A 96 -0.48 4.20 4.51
N SER A 97 -1.64 3.54 4.67
CA SER A 97 -2.69 3.61 3.65
C SER A 97 -3.13 5.05 3.42
N HIS A 98 -3.32 5.83 4.48
CA HIS A 98 -3.63 7.25 4.40
C HIS A 98 -2.53 8.06 3.69
N MET A 99 -1.25 7.83 4.04
CA MET A 99 -0.11 8.49 3.38
C MET A 99 -0.13 8.25 1.87
N TYR A 100 -0.34 7.00 1.43
CA TYR A 100 -0.38 6.66 0.01
C TYR A 100 -1.68 7.13 -0.67
N ILE A 101 -2.82 7.19 0.03
CA ILE A 101 -4.04 7.85 -0.50
C ILE A 101 -3.74 9.31 -0.82
N ARG A 102 -3.11 10.05 0.10
CA ARG A 102 -2.72 11.45 -0.13
C ARG A 102 -1.77 11.61 -1.30
N LEU A 103 -0.87 10.65 -1.51
CA LEU A 103 0.05 10.64 -2.64
C LEU A 103 -0.64 10.33 -3.98
N GLY A 104 -1.59 9.38 -3.98
CA GLY A 104 -2.15 8.77 -5.19
C GLY A 104 -3.45 9.40 -5.67
N TYR A 105 -4.33 9.82 -4.76
CA TYR A 105 -5.64 10.38 -5.11
C TYR A 105 -5.54 11.58 -6.06
N PRO A 106 -4.64 12.56 -5.85
CA PRO A 106 -4.50 13.70 -6.77
C PRO A 106 -3.99 13.32 -8.17
N ARG A 107 -3.39 12.12 -8.33
CA ARG A 107 -2.84 11.63 -9.61
C ARG A 107 -3.91 11.01 -10.50
N LEU A 108 -5.04 10.61 -9.92
CA LEU A 108 -6.11 9.95 -10.65
C LEU A 108 -6.75 10.92 -11.65
N PRO A 109 -7.19 10.44 -12.83
CA PRO A 109 -8.06 11.21 -13.70
C PRO A 109 -9.33 11.65 -12.96
N PHE A 110 -9.85 12.84 -13.28
CA PHE A 110 -11.01 13.43 -12.60
C PHE A 110 -12.20 12.48 -12.47
N LEU A 111 -12.56 11.75 -13.54
CA LEU A 111 -13.66 10.79 -13.51
C LEU A 111 -13.43 9.64 -12.52
N GLN A 112 -12.18 9.23 -12.31
CA GLN A 112 -11.85 8.21 -11.32
C GLN A 112 -11.88 8.76 -9.90
N GLN A 113 -11.47 10.03 -9.68
CA GLN A 113 -11.66 10.71 -8.40
C GLN A 113 -13.14 10.77 -8.02
N VAL A 114 -14.00 11.18 -8.96
CA VAL A 114 -15.45 11.25 -8.75
C VAL A 114 -16.04 9.88 -8.38
N LYS A 115 -15.59 8.81 -9.05
CA LYS A 115 -16.03 7.43 -8.72
C LYS A 115 -15.64 6.99 -7.31
N LEU A 116 -14.59 7.56 -6.73
CA LEU A 116 -14.14 7.24 -5.38
C LEU A 116 -14.80 8.09 -4.29
N LEU A 117 -15.63 9.09 -4.63
CA LEU A 117 -16.32 9.93 -3.65
C LEU A 117 -17.13 9.13 -2.60
N PRO A 118 -17.86 8.03 -2.93
CA PRO A 118 -18.56 7.26 -1.91
C PRO A 118 -17.62 6.66 -0.86
N VAL A 119 -16.48 6.14 -1.30
CA VAL A 119 -15.49 5.51 -0.41
C VAL A 119 -14.70 6.55 0.38
N LEU A 120 -14.43 7.71 -0.23
CA LEU A 120 -13.88 8.87 0.47
C LEU A 120 -14.85 9.38 1.54
N PHE A 121 -16.15 9.48 1.24
CA PHE A 121 -17.15 9.94 2.21
C PHE A 121 -17.24 8.99 3.42
N ALA A 122 -17.28 7.68 3.19
CA ALA A 122 -17.19 6.68 4.26
C ALA A 122 -15.91 6.83 5.10
N SER A 123 -14.84 7.37 4.52
CA SER A 123 -13.59 7.63 5.25
C SER A 123 -13.68 8.77 6.25
N LEU A 124 -14.68 9.65 6.12
CA LEU A 124 -14.87 10.84 6.96
C LEU A 124 -15.86 10.61 8.12
N THR A 125 -16.66 9.55 8.04
CA THR A 125 -17.74 9.29 9.01
C THR A 125 -17.27 8.58 10.27
N ASP A 126 -16.13 7.90 10.22
CA ASP A 126 -15.57 7.18 11.36
C ASP A 126 -14.54 8.05 12.10
N GLY A 127 -14.55 8.01 13.43
CA GLY A 127 -13.58 8.66 14.33
C GLY A 127 -12.19 8.00 14.24
N LYS A 128 -11.61 8.01 13.05
CA LYS A 128 -10.35 7.34 12.72
C LYS A 128 -9.20 7.87 13.57
N PRO A 129 -8.22 7.01 13.92
CA PRO A 129 -7.09 7.41 14.74
C PRO A 129 -6.40 8.63 14.12
N VAL A 130 -6.07 9.60 14.96
CA VAL A 130 -5.40 10.85 14.56
C VAL A 130 -4.12 10.47 13.82
N CYS A 131 -4.04 10.83 12.53
CA CYS A 131 -2.83 10.67 11.74
C CYS A 131 -1.65 11.23 12.54
N GLN A 132 -0.64 10.41 12.81
CA GLN A 132 0.64 10.91 13.31
C GLN A 132 1.13 11.94 12.29
N ARG A 133 1.07 13.22 12.68
CA ARG A 133 1.60 14.31 11.87
C ARG A 133 3.10 14.06 11.73
N ASP A 134 3.60 14.10 10.50
CA ASP A 134 5.03 14.23 10.25
C ASP A 134 5.51 15.45 11.04
N ALA A 135 6.42 15.22 12.00
CA ALA A 135 7.11 16.27 12.74
C ALA A 135 8.11 16.97 11.82
#